data_AF-A0A7K1GT64-F1
#
_entry.id   AF-A0A7K1GT64-F1
#
_cell.length_a   1.000
_cell.length_b   1.000
_cell.length_c   1.000
_cell.angle_alpha   90.00
_cell.angle_beta   90.00
_cell.angle_gamma   90.00
#
_symmetry.space_group_name_H-M   'P 1'
#
loop_
_entity.id
_entity.type
_entity.pdbx_description
1 polymer ?
#
loop_
_entity_poly.entity_id
_entity_poly.type
_entity_poly.pdbx_seq_one_letter_code
_entity_poly.pdbx_strand_id
1 'polypeptide(L)'
;DDFRIRAALPTVTWLTDRGAKVVCASHLGRPKGKANIKYSMDPIRKRLSEIAPGVELLENLRFNPGEEANDSSFVAHLIKGMDLYVNDAFGAAHRAHASIVGPPKSLPSAAGRLLQREVEVLGEMRNNPKRPLVAVLGGAKISDKIGVIDALSKVVDSFVIGGGMCFTFLAAKSLPIGDSLCELDQISFCKKLLESDLKIHLPEDIVGVDKDGNFATFGVRLPNGAKGLDIGPGSAAEFADIIMGARSVFWNGPMGMFEDERFAAGTRTVAQAMSETKAFTIVGGGDSAAALAQFGFEKDVDHVSTGGGASLEFLELGDLPGLSALRGASNVN
;
A
#
# COMPACT_ATOMS: atom_id res chain seq x y z
N ASP A 1 -9.98 13.01 5.28
CA ASP A 1 -9.69 13.48 3.91
C ASP A 1 -10.78 12.99 2.95
N ASP A 2 -10.81 13.46 1.71
CA ASP A 2 -11.68 12.95 0.63
C ASP A 2 -10.90 12.28 -0.51
N PHE A 3 -9.65 11.85 -0.24
CA PHE A 3 -8.71 11.38 -1.25
C PHE A 3 -9.27 10.21 -2.07
N ARG A 4 -9.81 9.19 -1.38
CA ARG A 4 -10.38 8.01 -2.06
C ARG A 4 -11.63 8.32 -2.88
N ILE A 5 -12.40 9.34 -2.49
CA ILE A 5 -13.56 9.79 -3.27
C ILE A 5 -13.07 10.42 -4.57
N ARG A 6 -12.09 11.32 -4.47
CA ARG A 6 -11.47 11.98 -5.64
C ARG A 6 -10.80 10.99 -6.58
N ALA A 7 -10.15 9.96 -6.05
CA ALA A 7 -9.47 8.94 -6.84
C ALA A 7 -10.44 8.14 -7.74
N ALA A 8 -11.70 7.96 -7.32
CA ALA A 8 -12.72 7.27 -8.11
C ALA A 8 -13.45 8.17 -9.13
N LEU A 9 -13.32 9.50 -9.02
CA LEU A 9 -14.02 10.45 -9.89
C LEU A 9 -13.73 10.26 -11.39
N PRO A 10 -12.50 9.98 -11.85
CA PRO A 10 -12.25 9.77 -13.27
C PRO A 10 -13.16 8.69 -13.89
N THR A 11 -13.44 7.61 -13.16
CA THR A 11 -14.36 6.56 -13.62
C THR A 11 -15.81 7.06 -13.63
N VAL A 12 -16.25 7.69 -12.54
CA VAL A 12 -17.61 8.20 -12.40
C VAL A 12 -17.93 9.26 -13.45
N THR A 13 -17.05 10.24 -13.65
CA THR A 13 -17.17 11.27 -14.68
C THR A 13 -17.20 10.65 -16.07
N TRP A 14 -16.31 9.70 -16.36
CA TRP A 14 -16.29 9.07 -17.68
C TRP A 14 -17.61 8.35 -18.04
N LEU A 15 -18.24 7.71 -17.05
CA LEU A 15 -19.53 7.02 -17.19
C LEU A 15 -20.68 8.02 -17.36
N THR A 16 -20.74 9.02 -16.48
CA THR A 16 -21.83 10.03 -16.48
C THR A 16 -21.79 10.92 -17.73
N ASP A 17 -20.61 11.31 -18.21
CA ASP A 17 -20.43 12.05 -19.47
C ASP A 17 -20.95 11.27 -20.71
N ARG A 18 -21.10 9.95 -20.59
CA ARG A 18 -21.63 9.06 -21.63
C ARG A 18 -23.12 8.74 -21.42
N GLY A 19 -23.78 9.45 -20.53
CA GLY A 19 -25.21 9.30 -20.26
C GLY A 19 -25.56 8.11 -19.37
N ALA A 20 -24.59 7.45 -18.73
CA ALA A 20 -24.88 6.40 -17.77
C ALA A 20 -25.47 6.98 -16.48
N LYS A 21 -26.53 6.34 -15.96
CA LYS A 21 -26.98 6.57 -14.59
C LYS A 21 -26.09 5.75 -13.64
N VAL A 22 -25.35 6.42 -12.77
CA VAL A 22 -24.35 5.76 -11.91
C VAL A 22 -24.86 5.61 -10.47
N VAL A 23 -24.78 4.38 -9.97
CA VAL A 23 -24.97 4.03 -8.56
C VAL A 23 -23.64 3.51 -8.02
N CYS A 24 -23.03 4.25 -7.10
CA CYS A 24 -21.82 3.83 -6.40
C CYS A 24 -22.15 2.95 -5.19
N ALA A 25 -21.26 2.02 -4.89
CA ALA A 25 -21.35 1.15 -3.74
C ALA A 25 -19.95 1.00 -3.11
N SER A 26 -19.87 1.00 -1.78
CA SER A 26 -18.58 0.93 -1.07
C SER A 26 -18.75 0.37 0.34
N HIS A 27 -17.62 0.11 1.01
CA HIS A 27 -17.60 -0.25 2.42
C HIS A 27 -16.89 0.82 3.24
N LEU A 28 -17.27 0.93 4.52
CA LEU A 28 -16.60 1.80 5.48
C LEU A 28 -16.33 1.04 6.77
N GLY A 29 -15.06 1.05 7.21
CA GLY A 29 -14.64 0.37 8.44
C GLY A 29 -14.95 -1.12 8.47
N ARG A 30 -15.13 -1.65 9.68
CA ARG A 30 -15.41 -3.07 9.95
C ARG A 30 -16.60 -3.21 10.93
N PRO A 31 -17.83 -2.99 10.44
CA PRO A 31 -19.04 -2.99 11.29
C PRO A 31 -19.50 -4.39 11.73
N LYS A 32 -18.86 -5.47 11.26
CA LYS A 32 -19.19 -6.87 11.59
C LYS A 32 -20.66 -7.22 11.30
N GLY A 33 -21.18 -6.79 10.15
CA GLY A 33 -22.55 -7.12 9.71
C GLY A 33 -23.66 -6.41 10.50
N LYS A 34 -23.37 -5.32 11.21
CA LYS A 34 -24.37 -4.54 11.96
C LYS A 34 -24.33 -3.06 11.60
N ALA A 35 -25.49 -2.47 11.38
CA ALA A 35 -25.60 -1.03 11.16
C ALA A 35 -25.03 -0.24 12.35
N ASN A 36 -24.19 0.74 12.05
CA ASN A 36 -23.59 1.61 13.06
C ASN A 36 -23.37 2.99 12.43
N ILE A 37 -23.91 4.03 13.08
CA ILE A 37 -23.83 5.41 12.60
C ILE A 37 -22.39 5.87 12.31
N LYS A 38 -21.41 5.38 13.08
CA LYS A 38 -19.98 5.67 12.88
C LYS A 38 -19.48 5.23 11.50
N TYR A 39 -20.08 4.21 10.92
CA TYR A 39 -19.70 3.63 9.63
C TYR A 39 -20.76 3.84 8.56
N SER A 40 -21.70 4.78 8.74
CA SER A 40 -22.66 5.14 7.69
C SER A 40 -21.95 5.86 6.54
N MET A 41 -22.49 5.69 5.34
CA MET A 41 -22.09 6.40 4.14
C MET A 41 -22.61 7.84 4.07
N ASP A 42 -23.41 8.31 5.01
CA ASP A 42 -23.98 9.68 4.99
C ASP A 42 -22.94 10.79 4.77
N PRO A 43 -21.79 10.83 5.48
CA PRO A 43 -20.77 11.85 5.23
C PRO A 43 -20.15 11.74 3.83
N ILE A 44 -19.95 10.51 3.35
CA ILE A 44 -19.39 10.23 2.02
C ILE A 44 -20.39 10.64 0.95
N ARG A 45 -21.69 10.35 1.15
CA ARG A 45 -22.77 10.72 0.23
C ARG A 45 -22.88 12.23 0.08
N LYS A 46 -22.81 12.96 1.21
CA LYS A 46 -22.77 14.43 1.19
C LYS A 46 -21.58 14.95 0.40
N ARG A 47 -20.38 14.39 0.63
CA ARG A 47 -19.20 14.84 -0.09
C ARG A 47 -19.25 14.48 -1.58
N LEU A 48 -19.77 13.31 -1.92
CA LEU A 48 -19.93 12.85 -3.30
C LEU A 48 -20.92 13.73 -4.06
N SER A 49 -22.04 14.12 -3.46
CA SER A 49 -23.02 14.98 -4.14
C SER A 49 -22.50 16.39 -4.45
N GLU A 50 -21.53 16.89 -3.67
CA GLU A 50 -20.86 18.16 -3.94
C GLU A 50 -19.93 18.11 -5.16
N ILE A 51 -19.33 16.95 -5.46
CA ILE A 51 -18.26 16.82 -6.47
C ILE A 51 -18.63 15.94 -7.68
N ALA A 52 -19.70 15.15 -7.56
CA ALA A 52 -20.30 14.33 -8.62
C ALA A 52 -21.84 14.37 -8.51
N PRO A 53 -22.48 15.49 -8.87
CA PRO A 53 -23.93 15.63 -8.79
C PRO A 53 -24.66 14.56 -9.63
N GLY A 54 -25.78 14.04 -9.12
CA GLY A 54 -26.60 13.04 -9.81
C GLY A 54 -26.15 11.58 -9.67
N VAL A 55 -25.02 11.35 -8.98
CA VAL A 55 -24.53 10.00 -8.65
C VAL A 55 -25.16 9.52 -7.35
N GLU A 56 -25.75 8.34 -7.35
CA GLU A 56 -26.32 7.72 -6.15
C GLU A 56 -25.25 6.95 -5.38
N LEU A 57 -25.38 6.84 -4.05
CA LEU A 57 -24.48 6.05 -3.20
C LEU A 57 -25.29 5.17 -2.24
N LEU A 58 -25.13 3.86 -2.40
CA LEU A 58 -25.71 2.86 -1.49
C LEU A 58 -25.15 3.02 -0.08
N GLU A 59 -25.90 2.52 0.92
CA GLU A 59 -25.37 2.41 2.28
C GLU A 59 -24.23 1.37 2.34
N ASN A 60 -23.43 1.43 3.41
CA ASN A 60 -22.26 0.61 3.65
C ASN A 60 -22.56 -0.88 3.45
N LEU A 61 -21.91 -1.46 2.44
CA LEU A 61 -22.12 -2.85 2.03
C LEU A 61 -21.87 -3.84 3.19
N ARG A 62 -20.93 -3.52 4.09
CA ARG A 62 -20.61 -4.36 5.26
C ARG A 62 -21.63 -4.32 6.38
N PHE A 63 -22.69 -3.52 6.28
CA PHE A 63 -23.86 -3.67 7.16
C PHE A 63 -24.64 -4.94 6.86
N ASN A 64 -24.53 -5.49 5.65
CA ASN A 64 -25.08 -6.80 5.34
C ASN A 64 -23.99 -7.88 5.60
N PRO A 65 -24.25 -8.91 6.42
CA PRO A 65 -23.29 -10.00 6.63
C PRO A 65 -23.00 -10.81 5.35
N GLY A 66 -23.91 -10.79 4.39
CA GLY A 66 -23.75 -11.41 3.07
C GLY A 66 -22.61 -10.81 2.24
N GLU A 67 -22.15 -9.60 2.55
CA GLU A 67 -21.02 -8.96 1.85
C GLU A 67 -19.72 -9.75 2.03
N GLU A 68 -19.34 -10.02 3.28
CA GLU A 68 -18.09 -10.74 3.59
C GLU A 68 -18.24 -12.25 3.36
N ALA A 69 -19.47 -12.78 3.47
CA ALA A 69 -19.78 -14.18 3.22
C ALA A 69 -19.90 -14.53 1.71
N ASN A 70 -19.81 -13.55 0.81
CA ASN A 70 -20.04 -13.73 -0.62
C ASN A 70 -21.41 -14.37 -0.92
N ASP A 71 -22.44 -13.90 -0.21
CA ASP A 71 -23.76 -14.50 -0.26
C ASP A 71 -24.49 -14.19 -1.58
N SER A 72 -24.97 -15.25 -2.24
CA SER A 72 -25.63 -15.15 -3.53
C SER A 72 -26.91 -14.32 -3.52
N SER A 73 -27.66 -14.32 -2.41
CA SER A 73 -28.89 -13.52 -2.28
C SER A 73 -28.55 -12.03 -2.16
N PHE A 74 -27.45 -11.69 -1.48
CA PHE A 74 -26.96 -10.32 -1.42
C PHE A 74 -26.39 -9.85 -2.76
N VAL A 75 -25.67 -10.70 -3.49
CA VAL A 75 -25.26 -10.40 -4.88
C VAL A 75 -26.48 -10.09 -5.75
N ALA A 76 -27.51 -10.94 -5.70
CA ALA A 76 -28.75 -10.73 -6.45
C ALA A 76 -29.45 -9.41 -6.09
N HIS A 77 -29.38 -8.99 -4.82
CA HIS A 77 -29.88 -7.70 -4.38
C HIS A 77 -29.07 -6.53 -4.97
N LEU A 78 -27.73 -6.61 -4.96
CA LEU A 78 -26.85 -5.55 -5.47
C LEU A 78 -27.01 -5.31 -6.97
N ILE A 79 -27.17 -6.38 -7.75
CA ILE A 79 -27.28 -6.28 -9.22
C ILE A 79 -28.71 -6.01 -9.70
N LYS A 80 -29.70 -5.99 -8.80
CA LYS A 80 -31.12 -5.85 -9.19
C LYS A 80 -31.36 -4.50 -9.87
N GLY A 81 -31.74 -4.56 -11.15
CA GLY A 81 -32.00 -3.36 -11.96
C GLY A 81 -30.75 -2.64 -12.45
N MET A 82 -29.58 -3.27 -12.35
CA MET A 82 -28.33 -2.77 -12.92
C MET A 82 -28.04 -3.51 -14.24
N ASP A 83 -27.65 -2.76 -15.27
CA ASP A 83 -27.33 -3.32 -16.59
C ASP A 83 -25.86 -3.74 -16.71
N LEU A 84 -24.97 -3.04 -15.99
CA LEU A 84 -23.51 -3.16 -16.08
C LEU A 84 -22.88 -3.07 -14.70
N TYR A 85 -21.70 -3.67 -14.54
CA TYR A 85 -20.87 -3.53 -13.33
C TYR A 85 -19.49 -2.98 -13.66
N VAL A 86 -19.01 -2.04 -12.85
CA VAL A 86 -17.65 -1.50 -12.96
C VAL A 86 -16.97 -1.69 -11.62
N ASN A 87 -15.92 -2.52 -11.59
CA ASN A 87 -15.07 -2.63 -10.41
C ASN A 87 -13.96 -1.59 -10.49
N ASP A 88 -14.08 -0.55 -9.66
CA ASP A 88 -13.04 0.49 -9.53
C ASP A 88 -12.35 0.44 -8.16
N ALA A 89 -12.52 -0.66 -7.42
CA ALA A 89 -12.11 -0.78 -6.02
C ALA A 89 -10.84 -1.64 -5.85
N PHE A 90 -9.70 -1.18 -6.40
CA PHE A 90 -8.43 -1.92 -6.30
C PHE A 90 -8.09 -2.35 -4.87
N GLY A 91 -8.22 -1.44 -3.89
CA GLY A 91 -7.96 -1.74 -2.48
C GLY A 91 -8.83 -2.84 -1.85
N ALA A 92 -9.93 -3.22 -2.50
CA ALA A 92 -10.79 -4.33 -2.10
C ALA A 92 -10.69 -5.55 -3.04
N ALA A 93 -9.97 -5.44 -4.16
CA ALA A 93 -9.90 -6.47 -5.19
C ALA A 93 -9.24 -7.77 -4.70
N HIS A 94 -8.44 -7.72 -3.63
CA HIS A 94 -7.88 -8.89 -2.96
C HIS A 94 -8.93 -9.75 -2.22
N ARG A 95 -10.18 -9.29 -2.12
CA ARG A 95 -11.24 -9.95 -1.34
C ARG A 95 -12.25 -10.62 -2.24
N ALA A 96 -12.59 -11.86 -1.92
CA ALA A 96 -13.68 -12.58 -2.57
C ALA A 96 -15.06 -12.22 -1.99
N HIS A 97 -15.34 -10.93 -1.77
CA HIS A 97 -16.62 -10.45 -1.23
C HIS A 97 -17.72 -10.41 -2.30
N ALA A 98 -18.98 -10.41 -1.85
CA ALA A 98 -20.17 -10.36 -2.72
C ALA A 98 -20.08 -9.23 -3.75
N SER A 99 -19.81 -8.00 -3.29
CA SER A 99 -19.73 -6.84 -4.18
C SER A 99 -18.56 -6.85 -5.17
N ILE A 100 -17.51 -7.63 -4.92
CA ILE A 100 -16.28 -7.64 -5.72
C ILE A 100 -16.31 -8.72 -6.79
N VAL A 101 -16.63 -9.97 -6.39
CA VAL A 101 -16.56 -11.15 -7.27
C VAL A 101 -17.93 -11.67 -7.70
N GLY A 102 -19.01 -11.16 -7.10
CA GLY A 102 -20.38 -11.57 -7.42
C GLY A 102 -20.87 -11.03 -8.75
N PRO A 103 -20.95 -9.69 -8.93
CA PRO A 103 -21.51 -9.09 -10.14
C PRO A 103 -20.91 -9.58 -11.47
N PRO A 104 -19.58 -9.80 -11.59
CA PRO A 104 -18.99 -10.32 -12.83
C PRO A 104 -19.55 -11.66 -13.31
N LYS A 105 -20.14 -12.47 -12.42
CA LYS A 105 -20.71 -13.77 -12.77
C LYS A 105 -21.99 -13.67 -13.60
N SER A 106 -22.67 -12.52 -13.58
CA SER A 106 -24.01 -12.37 -14.18
C SER A 106 -24.20 -11.09 -14.98
N LEU A 107 -23.41 -10.04 -14.71
CA LEU A 107 -23.44 -8.79 -15.46
C LEU A 107 -22.22 -8.62 -16.35
N PRO A 108 -22.37 -8.01 -17.54
CA PRO A 108 -21.24 -7.46 -18.27
C PRO A 108 -20.45 -6.52 -17.35
N SER A 109 -19.16 -6.76 -17.26
CA SER A 109 -18.31 -6.13 -16.26
C SER A 109 -17.03 -5.56 -16.86
N ALA A 110 -16.54 -4.50 -16.23
CA ALA A 110 -15.29 -3.85 -16.61
C ALA A 110 -14.49 -3.41 -15.38
N ALA A 111 -13.18 -3.28 -15.56
CA ALA A 111 -12.34 -2.50 -14.66
C ALA A 111 -12.67 -1.02 -14.82
N GLY A 112 -12.79 -0.31 -13.69
CA GLY A 112 -12.77 1.15 -13.69
C GLY A 112 -11.35 1.68 -13.91
N ARG A 113 -11.23 3.01 -14.05
CA ARG A 113 -9.97 3.68 -14.41
C ARG A 113 -8.93 3.63 -13.28
N LEU A 114 -9.37 3.73 -12.03
CA LEU A 114 -8.47 3.60 -10.87
C LEU A 114 -7.93 2.17 -10.81
N LEU A 115 -8.80 1.18 -10.90
CA LEU A 115 -8.39 -0.22 -10.86
C LEU A 115 -7.46 -0.57 -12.02
N GLN A 116 -7.80 -0.13 -13.24
CA GLN A 116 -6.94 -0.31 -14.41
C GLN A 116 -5.56 0.29 -14.18
N ARG A 117 -5.48 1.55 -13.73
CA ARG A 117 -4.21 2.24 -13.51
C ARG A 117 -3.33 1.54 -12.47
N GLU A 118 -3.92 1.08 -11.36
CA GLU A 118 -3.20 0.35 -10.32
C GLU A 118 -2.58 -0.95 -10.86
N VAL A 119 -3.36 -1.72 -11.64
CA VAL A 119 -2.89 -2.98 -12.24
C VAL A 119 -1.81 -2.74 -13.28
N GLU A 120 -1.95 -1.72 -14.14
CA GLU A 120 -0.96 -1.37 -15.14
C GLU A 120 0.36 -0.96 -14.50
N VAL A 121 0.33 -0.04 -13.54
CA VAL A 121 1.54 0.49 -12.88
C VAL A 121 2.27 -0.61 -12.10
N LEU A 122 1.56 -1.34 -11.25
CA LEU A 122 2.18 -2.40 -10.44
C LEU A 122 2.59 -3.59 -11.31
N GLY A 123 1.84 -3.89 -12.37
CA GLY A 123 2.14 -4.95 -13.31
C GLY A 123 3.37 -4.65 -14.15
N GLU A 124 3.52 -3.41 -14.65
CA GLU A 124 4.72 -2.96 -15.36
C GLU A 124 5.95 -3.04 -14.46
N MET A 125 5.85 -2.57 -13.21
CA MET A 125 6.93 -2.68 -12.23
C MET A 125 7.32 -4.14 -11.93
N ARG A 126 6.33 -5.04 -11.80
CA ARG A 126 6.58 -6.45 -11.48
C ARG A 126 7.18 -7.23 -12.65
N ASN A 127 6.77 -6.93 -13.88
CA ASN A 127 7.08 -7.78 -15.04
C ASN A 127 8.14 -7.17 -15.97
N ASN A 128 8.21 -5.83 -16.09
CA ASN A 128 9.11 -5.14 -17.01
C ASN A 128 9.55 -3.76 -16.46
N PRO A 129 10.21 -3.72 -15.28
CA PRO A 129 10.59 -2.44 -14.68
C PRO A 129 11.72 -1.77 -15.45
N LYS A 130 11.77 -0.43 -15.36
CA LYS A 130 12.95 0.32 -15.82
C LYS A 130 14.08 0.14 -14.81
N ARG A 131 15.21 -0.38 -15.25
CA ARG A 131 16.36 -0.70 -14.39
C ARG A 131 17.37 0.45 -14.26
N PRO A 132 17.98 0.68 -13.08
CA PRO A 132 17.78 -0.14 -11.88
C PRO A 132 16.45 0.16 -11.16
N LEU A 133 15.76 -0.90 -10.76
CA LEU A 133 14.60 -0.91 -9.89
C LEU A 133 15.06 -1.08 -8.45
N VAL A 134 14.78 -0.07 -7.62
CA VAL A 134 15.05 -0.11 -6.18
C VAL A 134 13.75 -0.27 -5.42
N ALA A 135 13.70 -1.21 -4.48
CA ALA A 135 12.60 -1.31 -3.53
C ALA A 135 13.06 -0.82 -2.15
N VAL A 136 12.41 0.24 -1.66
CA VAL A 136 12.60 0.82 -0.34
C VAL A 136 11.50 0.29 0.57
N LEU A 137 11.88 -0.53 1.56
CA LEU A 137 10.95 -1.20 2.47
C LEU A 137 11.21 -0.76 3.90
N GLY A 138 10.16 -0.37 4.61
CA GLY A 138 10.22 0.05 6.00
C GLY A 138 9.06 -0.48 6.83
N GLY A 139 8.76 0.18 7.95
CA GLY A 139 7.73 -0.25 8.90
C GLY A 139 8.23 -1.26 9.95
N ALA A 140 7.31 -1.70 10.81
CA ALA A 140 7.65 -2.39 12.05
C ALA A 140 8.07 -3.85 11.87
N LYS A 141 7.37 -4.61 11.03
CA LYS A 141 7.50 -6.07 10.95
C LYS A 141 7.86 -6.54 9.54
N ILE A 142 8.71 -7.56 9.50
CA ILE A 142 9.04 -8.36 8.31
C ILE A 142 7.91 -9.32 8.00
N SER A 143 7.30 -9.95 9.01
CA SER A 143 6.27 -10.98 8.83
C SER A 143 5.10 -10.52 7.96
N ASP A 144 4.72 -9.25 8.07
CA ASP A 144 3.67 -8.61 7.26
C ASP A 144 4.06 -8.42 5.76
N LYS A 145 5.34 -8.60 5.42
CA LYS A 145 5.92 -8.30 4.09
C LYS A 145 6.73 -9.45 3.47
N ILE A 146 6.79 -10.62 4.08
CA ILE A 146 7.63 -11.74 3.58
C ILE A 146 7.29 -12.09 2.13
N GLY A 147 6.02 -12.26 1.79
CA GLY A 147 5.59 -12.61 0.44
C GLY A 147 5.97 -11.55 -0.60
N VAL A 148 5.88 -10.28 -0.20
CA VAL A 148 6.29 -9.13 -1.03
C VAL A 148 7.80 -9.09 -1.21
N ILE A 149 8.57 -9.30 -0.15
CA ILE A 149 10.04 -9.35 -0.22
C ILE A 149 10.48 -10.52 -1.12
N ASP A 150 9.88 -11.71 -0.97
CA ASP A 150 10.19 -12.88 -1.80
C ASP A 150 9.86 -12.61 -3.28
N ALA A 151 8.70 -12.04 -3.57
CA ALA A 151 8.30 -11.70 -4.94
C ALA A 151 9.21 -10.62 -5.55
N LEU A 152 9.48 -9.54 -4.82
CA LEU A 152 10.32 -8.44 -5.29
C LEU A 152 11.78 -8.88 -5.44
N SER A 153 12.30 -9.79 -4.60
CA SER A 153 13.69 -10.26 -4.67
C SER A 153 14.08 -10.85 -6.02
N LYS A 154 13.08 -11.31 -6.80
CA LYS A 154 13.26 -11.89 -8.13
C LYS A 154 13.34 -10.85 -9.24
N VAL A 155 13.02 -9.59 -8.94
CA VAL A 155 12.79 -8.53 -9.94
C VAL A 155 13.67 -7.31 -9.67
N VAL A 156 13.79 -6.88 -8.41
CA VAL A 156 14.53 -5.67 -8.02
C VAL A 156 16.04 -5.83 -8.24
N ASP A 157 16.73 -4.73 -8.50
CA ASP A 157 18.19 -4.70 -8.57
C ASP A 157 18.80 -4.53 -7.17
N SER A 158 18.09 -3.87 -6.26
CA SER A 158 18.49 -3.76 -4.85
C SER A 158 17.33 -3.44 -3.92
N PHE A 159 17.46 -3.85 -2.66
CA PHE A 159 16.61 -3.40 -1.55
C PHE A 159 17.29 -2.31 -0.73
N VAL A 160 16.49 -1.37 -0.25
CA VAL A 160 16.81 -0.46 0.86
C VAL A 160 15.87 -0.81 2.01
N ILE A 161 16.41 -1.24 3.15
CA ILE A 161 15.60 -1.69 4.29
C ILE A 161 15.78 -0.74 5.48
N GLY A 162 14.70 -0.08 5.89
CA GLY A 162 14.63 0.78 7.07
C GLY A 162 13.55 0.34 8.06
N GLY A 163 13.10 1.26 8.92
CA GLY A 163 12.06 0.99 9.91
C GLY A 163 12.47 -0.04 10.98
N GLY A 164 11.49 -0.50 11.77
CA GLY A 164 11.73 -1.55 12.77
C GLY A 164 12.20 -2.87 12.15
N MET A 165 11.81 -3.15 10.91
CA MET A 165 12.20 -4.39 10.22
C MET A 165 13.72 -4.50 9.98
N CYS A 166 14.45 -3.38 9.87
CA CYS A 166 15.90 -3.43 9.64
C CYS A 166 16.65 -4.11 10.80
N PHE A 167 16.17 -4.01 12.04
CA PHE A 167 16.84 -4.61 13.19
C PHE A 167 16.84 -6.14 13.16
N THR A 168 15.85 -6.77 12.51
CA THR A 168 15.87 -8.22 12.32
C THR A 168 16.95 -8.63 11.31
N PHE A 169 17.21 -7.82 10.27
CA PHE A 169 18.35 -8.00 9.37
C PHE A 169 19.69 -7.76 10.09
N LEU A 170 19.79 -6.73 10.93
CA LEU A 170 21.00 -6.47 11.73
C LEU A 170 21.27 -7.61 12.72
N ALA A 171 20.23 -8.13 13.39
CA ALA A 171 20.32 -9.31 14.25
C ALA A 171 20.75 -10.57 13.47
N ALA A 172 20.26 -10.74 12.23
CA ALA A 172 20.70 -11.82 11.34
C ALA A 172 22.19 -11.73 10.98
N LYS A 173 22.78 -10.52 10.94
CA LYS A 173 24.23 -10.26 10.83
C LYS A 173 24.98 -10.37 12.16
N SER A 174 24.32 -10.84 13.23
CA SER A 174 24.88 -10.93 14.59
C SER A 174 25.36 -9.58 15.15
N LEU A 175 24.70 -8.48 14.76
CA LEU A 175 24.95 -7.16 15.30
C LEU A 175 24.04 -6.90 16.51
N PRO A 176 24.55 -6.26 17.59
CA PRO A 176 23.74 -5.83 18.72
C PRO A 176 22.72 -4.77 18.30
N ILE A 177 21.45 -4.99 18.66
CA ILE A 177 20.33 -4.09 18.33
C ILE A 177 19.68 -3.44 19.57
N GLY A 178 20.28 -3.60 20.75
CA GLY A 178 19.68 -3.17 22.02
C GLY A 178 18.30 -3.82 22.24
N ASP A 179 17.33 -3.01 22.65
CA ASP A 179 15.92 -3.38 22.89
C ASP A 179 15.02 -3.01 21.69
N SER A 180 15.61 -2.82 20.51
CA SER A 180 14.89 -2.48 19.28
C SER A 180 13.98 -3.64 18.82
N LEU A 181 12.95 -3.30 18.04
CA LEU A 181 11.98 -4.28 17.55
C LEU A 181 12.66 -5.35 16.70
N CYS A 182 12.43 -6.63 16.99
CA CYS A 182 13.06 -7.73 16.28
C CYS A 182 12.15 -8.96 16.26
N GLU A 183 11.99 -9.57 15.09
CA GLU A 183 11.23 -10.81 14.90
C GLU A 183 12.21 -12.00 14.85
N LEU A 184 12.45 -12.61 16.02
CA LEU A 184 13.45 -13.68 16.17
C LEU A 184 13.17 -14.90 15.28
N ASP A 185 11.89 -15.21 15.05
CA ASP A 185 11.42 -16.27 14.16
C ASP A 185 11.74 -15.99 12.68
N GLN A 186 11.94 -14.72 12.31
CA GLN A 186 12.26 -14.28 10.94
C GLN A 186 13.76 -14.08 10.67
N ILE A 187 14.64 -14.31 11.66
CA ILE A 187 16.10 -14.24 11.48
C ILE A 187 16.57 -15.19 10.37
N SER A 188 16.01 -16.41 10.33
CA SER A 188 16.40 -17.41 9.32
C SER A 188 16.08 -16.96 7.89
N PHE A 189 14.95 -16.27 7.70
CA PHE A 189 14.57 -15.68 6.43
C PHE A 189 15.53 -14.55 6.02
N CYS A 190 15.83 -13.64 6.96
CA CYS A 190 16.77 -12.53 6.70
C CYS A 190 18.17 -13.02 6.31
N LYS A 191 18.68 -14.05 7.00
CA LYS A 191 19.98 -14.66 6.67
C LYS A 191 20.03 -15.18 5.24
N LYS A 192 19.01 -15.95 4.82
CA LYS A 192 18.92 -16.46 3.44
C LYS A 192 18.94 -15.34 2.40
N LEU A 193 18.24 -14.24 2.67
CA LEU A 193 18.21 -13.11 1.74
C LEU A 193 19.56 -12.39 1.70
N LEU A 194 20.21 -12.19 2.84
CA LEU A 194 21.55 -11.59 2.95
C LEU A 194 22.66 -12.44 2.32
N GLU A 195 22.48 -13.75 2.23
CA GLU A 195 23.41 -14.69 1.59
C GLU A 195 23.18 -14.82 0.08
N SER A 196 22.11 -14.22 -0.46
CA SER A 196 21.85 -14.19 -1.90
C SER A 196 22.71 -13.14 -2.63
N ASP A 197 22.73 -13.20 -3.97
CA ASP A 197 23.41 -12.19 -4.80
C ASP A 197 22.68 -10.83 -4.80
N LEU A 198 21.51 -10.73 -4.15
CA LEU A 198 20.74 -9.51 -4.12
C LEU A 198 21.39 -8.46 -3.24
N LYS A 199 21.55 -7.26 -3.78
CA LYS A 199 22.11 -6.13 -3.03
C LYS A 199 21.08 -5.60 -2.02
N ILE A 200 21.42 -5.66 -0.74
CA ILE A 200 20.58 -5.16 0.35
C ILE A 200 21.33 -4.07 1.11
N HIS A 201 20.78 -2.86 1.07
CA HIS A 201 21.25 -1.70 1.81
C HIS A 201 20.56 -1.66 3.18
N LEU A 202 21.36 -1.61 4.23
CA LEU A 202 20.93 -1.52 5.63
C LEU A 202 21.51 -0.25 6.25
N PRO A 203 20.88 0.32 7.28
CA PRO A 203 21.37 1.55 7.90
C PRO A 203 22.72 1.30 8.60
N GLU A 204 23.63 2.27 8.48
CA GLU A 204 24.95 2.28 9.16
C GLU A 204 24.95 3.12 10.44
N ASP A 205 23.97 4.01 10.57
CA ASP A 205 23.68 4.83 11.74
C ASP A 205 22.17 4.86 12.02
N ILE A 206 21.81 5.02 13.29
CA ILE A 206 20.44 4.88 13.80
C ILE A 206 20.15 6.02 14.76
N VAL A 207 18.97 6.62 14.64
CA VAL A 207 18.44 7.57 15.61
C VAL A 207 17.43 6.86 16.51
N GLY A 208 17.44 7.18 17.80
CA GLY A 208 16.57 6.52 18.75
C GLY A 208 16.70 7.08 20.16
N VAL A 209 16.53 6.21 21.14
CA VAL A 209 16.71 6.54 22.56
C VAL A 209 17.68 5.58 23.25
N ASP A 210 18.41 6.09 24.24
CA ASP A 210 19.20 5.27 25.14
C ASP A 210 18.32 4.52 26.17
N LYS A 211 18.97 3.75 27.05
CA LYS A 211 18.29 2.98 28.12
C LYS A 211 17.47 3.83 29.10
N ASP A 212 17.80 5.12 29.21
CA ASP A 212 17.18 6.08 30.12
C ASP A 212 16.10 6.91 29.39
N GLY A 213 15.90 6.65 28.09
CA GLY A 213 14.90 7.31 27.25
C GLY A 213 15.37 8.63 26.62
N ASN A 214 16.65 8.97 26.73
CA ASN A 214 17.19 10.19 26.13
C ASN A 214 17.44 9.99 24.63
N PHE A 215 17.11 11.02 23.84
CA PHE A 215 17.40 11.03 22.41
C PHE A 215 18.89 10.83 22.13
N ALA A 216 19.21 9.95 21.19
CA ALA A 216 20.59 9.62 20.84
C ALA A 216 20.73 9.19 19.38
N THR A 217 21.95 9.34 18.86
CA THR A 217 22.38 8.78 17.57
C THR A 217 23.42 7.71 17.85
N PHE A 218 23.24 6.55 17.22
CA PHE A 218 24.11 5.39 17.35
C PHE A 218 24.70 5.05 15.98
N GLY A 219 25.82 4.33 15.98
CA GLY A 219 26.21 3.56 14.80
C GLY A 219 25.31 2.31 14.65
N VAL A 220 25.68 1.43 13.72
CA VAL A 220 24.94 0.19 13.43
C VAL A 220 24.84 -0.80 14.61
N ARG A 221 25.68 -0.64 15.65
CA ARG A 221 25.66 -1.48 16.87
C ARG A 221 25.04 -0.68 18.03
N LEU A 222 23.88 -1.11 18.50
CA LEU A 222 23.17 -0.44 19.59
C LEU A 222 23.52 -1.08 20.95
N PRO A 223 23.76 -0.27 22.00
CA PRO A 223 24.03 -0.78 23.35
C PRO A 223 22.77 -1.36 24.00
N ASN A 224 22.94 -2.18 25.04
CA ASN A 224 21.83 -2.77 25.80
C ASN A 224 20.89 -1.69 26.35
N GLY A 225 19.57 -1.89 26.22
CA GLY A 225 18.55 -0.94 26.62
C GLY A 225 18.25 0.17 25.60
N ALA A 226 19.11 0.41 24.60
CA ALA A 226 18.83 1.39 23.56
C ALA A 226 17.79 0.88 22.56
N LYS A 227 17.00 1.79 22.00
CA LYS A 227 15.96 1.49 20.99
C LYS A 227 16.12 2.39 19.79
N GLY A 228 16.32 1.81 18.62
CA GLY A 228 16.30 2.54 17.36
C GLY A 228 14.87 2.83 16.89
N LEU A 229 14.63 4.05 16.43
CA LEU A 229 13.31 4.58 16.09
C LEU A 229 13.27 5.29 14.73
N ASP A 230 14.42 5.60 14.14
CA ASP A 230 14.57 6.11 12.77
C ASP A 230 15.97 5.76 12.24
N ILE A 231 16.14 5.83 10.92
CA ILE A 231 17.48 5.75 10.31
C ILE A 231 18.26 7.02 10.65
N GLY A 232 19.58 6.89 10.82
CA GLY A 232 20.45 8.03 11.07
C GLY A 232 20.68 8.91 9.83
N PRO A 233 21.23 10.12 10.02
CA PRO A 233 21.45 11.06 8.92
C PRO A 233 22.39 10.52 7.84
N GLY A 234 23.40 9.71 8.19
CA GLY A 234 24.30 9.11 7.19
C GLY A 234 23.57 8.11 6.30
N SER A 235 22.80 7.22 6.91
CA SER A 235 21.98 6.22 6.23
C SER A 235 20.89 6.87 5.39
N ALA A 236 20.26 7.93 5.89
CA ALA A 236 19.25 8.68 5.15
C ALA A 236 19.83 9.32 3.88
N ALA A 237 21.04 9.89 3.96
CA ALA A 237 21.75 10.43 2.80
C ALA A 237 22.12 9.33 1.79
N GLU A 238 22.69 8.22 2.25
CA GLU A 238 23.02 7.09 1.37
C GLU A 238 21.77 6.53 0.67
N PHE A 239 20.67 6.37 1.41
CA PHE A 239 19.42 5.86 0.87
C PHE A 239 18.83 6.84 -0.17
N ALA A 240 18.95 8.14 0.06
CA ALA A 240 18.59 9.16 -0.93
C ALA A 240 19.44 9.04 -2.20
N ASP A 241 20.76 8.90 -2.09
CA ASP A 241 21.64 8.73 -3.25
C ASP A 241 21.29 7.48 -4.09
N ILE A 242 20.94 6.38 -3.42
CA ILE A 242 20.48 5.14 -4.08
C ILE A 242 19.17 5.40 -4.86
N ILE A 243 18.22 6.11 -4.26
CA ILE A 243 16.94 6.49 -4.89
C ILE A 243 17.18 7.41 -6.10
N MET A 244 18.11 8.36 -5.99
CA MET A 244 18.46 9.29 -7.07
C MET A 244 19.16 8.61 -8.26
N GLY A 245 19.86 7.50 -8.00
CA GLY A 245 20.50 6.67 -9.04
C GLY A 245 19.56 5.69 -9.75
N ALA A 246 18.33 5.53 -9.28
CA ALA A 246 17.37 4.57 -9.81
C ALA A 246 16.71 5.03 -11.13
N ARG A 247 16.10 4.08 -11.87
CA ARG A 247 15.14 4.39 -12.95
C ARG A 247 13.70 4.08 -12.59
N SER A 248 13.50 3.20 -11.61
CA SER A 248 12.21 2.98 -10.97
C SER A 248 12.41 2.77 -9.48
N VAL A 249 11.52 3.31 -8.65
CA VAL A 249 11.56 3.14 -7.20
C VAL A 249 10.20 2.75 -6.66
N PHE A 250 10.16 1.66 -5.89
CA PHE A 250 9.00 1.25 -5.13
C PHE A 250 9.24 1.51 -3.64
N TRP A 251 8.40 2.32 -3.01
CA TRP A 251 8.50 2.60 -1.58
C TRP A 251 7.30 2.05 -0.81
N ASN A 252 7.57 1.17 0.17
CA ASN A 252 6.56 0.61 1.07
C ASN A 252 7.03 0.54 2.52
N GLY A 253 6.66 1.56 3.28
CA GLY A 253 6.81 1.65 4.73
C GLY A 253 7.79 2.74 5.14
N PRO A 254 7.51 3.50 6.21
CA PRO A 254 8.38 4.59 6.68
C PRO A 254 9.70 4.05 7.24
N MET A 255 10.73 4.91 7.26
CA MET A 255 12.07 4.56 7.74
C MET A 255 12.21 4.67 9.27
N GLY A 256 11.27 5.36 9.91
CA GLY A 256 11.19 5.56 11.36
C GLY A 256 9.76 5.85 11.82
N MET A 257 9.61 6.14 13.11
CA MET A 257 8.34 6.52 13.75
C MET A 257 7.99 7.98 13.44
N PHE A 258 7.69 8.25 12.17
CA PHE A 258 7.55 9.59 11.60
C PHE A 258 6.40 10.44 12.19
N GLU A 259 5.51 9.81 12.95
CA GLU A 259 4.46 10.47 13.73
C GLU A 259 5.04 11.30 14.89
N ASP A 260 6.25 10.97 15.36
CA ASP A 260 7.00 11.76 16.32
C ASP A 260 8.09 12.54 15.58
N GLU A 261 8.08 13.88 15.71
CA GLU A 261 9.01 14.76 14.99
C GLU A 261 10.48 14.43 15.26
N ARG A 262 10.80 13.85 16.43
CA ARG A 262 12.17 13.43 16.77
C ARG A 262 12.68 12.30 15.88
N PHE A 263 11.78 11.50 15.30
CA PHE A 263 12.07 10.26 14.57
C PHE A 263 11.50 10.28 13.14
N ALA A 264 11.30 11.49 12.59
CA ALA A 264 10.71 11.71 11.27
C ALA A 264 11.74 12.07 10.19
N ALA A 265 12.98 12.38 10.55
CA ALA A 265 13.97 12.94 9.63
C ALA A 265 14.38 11.95 8.52
N GLY A 266 14.59 10.68 8.85
CA GLY A 266 14.95 9.63 7.90
C GLY A 266 13.80 9.35 6.92
N THR A 267 12.58 9.25 7.43
CA THR A 267 11.38 9.08 6.59
C THR A 267 11.17 10.29 5.68
N ARG A 268 11.34 11.51 6.18
CA ARG A 268 11.25 12.75 5.39
C ARG A 268 12.29 12.78 4.27
N THR A 269 13.53 12.38 4.57
CA THR A 269 14.63 12.36 3.60
C THR A 269 14.33 11.39 2.46
N VAL A 270 13.86 10.18 2.77
CA VAL A 270 13.42 9.22 1.75
C VAL A 270 12.22 9.75 0.97
N ALA A 271 11.22 10.34 1.63
CA ALA A 271 10.07 10.93 0.96
C ALA A 271 10.46 12.06 -0.01
N GLN A 272 11.46 12.87 0.36
CA GLN A 272 11.97 13.94 -0.50
C GLN A 272 12.80 13.40 -1.67
N ALA A 273 13.61 12.35 -1.45
CA ALA A 273 14.30 11.69 -2.55
C ALA A 273 13.31 11.08 -3.56
N MET A 274 12.18 10.55 -3.08
CA MET A 274 11.10 10.06 -3.92
C MET A 274 10.41 11.16 -4.75
N SER A 275 10.31 12.39 -4.25
CA SER A 275 9.72 13.50 -5.01
C SER A 275 10.70 14.19 -5.97
N GLU A 276 12.01 14.14 -5.69
CA GLU A 276 13.03 14.84 -6.47
C GLU A 276 13.72 13.97 -7.53
N THR A 277 13.62 12.64 -7.42
CA THR A 277 14.23 11.71 -8.37
C THR A 277 13.61 11.81 -9.76
N LYS A 278 14.41 11.48 -10.79
CA LYS A 278 13.94 11.32 -12.17
C LYS A 278 13.42 9.90 -12.45
N ALA A 279 13.54 9.00 -11.48
CA ALA A 279 12.99 7.66 -11.55
C ALA A 279 11.47 7.70 -11.59
N PHE A 280 10.86 6.66 -12.17
CA PHE A 280 9.43 6.45 -12.01
C PHE A 280 9.12 5.97 -10.59
N THR A 281 8.32 6.70 -9.82
CA THR A 281 8.10 6.45 -8.39
C THR A 281 6.73 5.88 -8.06
N ILE A 282 6.73 4.78 -7.31
CA ILE A 282 5.53 4.09 -6.87
C ILE A 282 5.56 4.01 -5.35
N VAL A 283 4.56 4.59 -4.69
CA VAL A 283 4.43 4.55 -3.23
C VAL A 283 3.24 3.69 -2.85
N GLY A 284 3.52 2.63 -2.10
CA GLY A 284 2.51 1.69 -1.60
C GLY A 284 2.40 1.74 -0.09
N GLY A 285 1.22 1.39 0.42
CA GLY A 285 0.96 1.28 1.86
C GLY A 285 0.45 2.58 2.48
N GLY A 286 -0.42 2.44 3.48
CA GLY A 286 -1.09 3.58 4.12
C GLY A 286 -0.10 4.53 4.80
N ASP A 287 0.89 4.00 5.51
CA ASP A 287 1.83 4.81 6.28
C ASP A 287 2.79 5.61 5.37
N SER A 288 3.27 5.02 4.27
CA SER A 288 4.11 5.74 3.29
C SER A 288 3.33 6.88 2.62
N ALA A 289 2.07 6.63 2.27
CA ALA A 289 1.19 7.66 1.71
C ALA A 289 0.89 8.77 2.73
N ALA A 290 0.69 8.41 4.00
CA ALA A 290 0.51 9.37 5.09
C ALA A 290 1.77 10.22 5.30
N ALA A 291 2.96 9.62 5.24
CA ALA A 291 4.23 10.34 5.32
C ALA A 291 4.39 11.35 4.17
N LEU A 292 4.10 10.97 2.92
CA LEU A 292 4.10 11.91 1.79
C LEU A 292 3.16 13.10 2.02
N ALA A 293 1.94 12.83 2.48
CA ALA A 293 0.94 13.87 2.74
C ALA A 293 1.39 14.80 3.88
N GLN A 294 1.93 14.25 4.97
CA GLN A 294 2.45 15.01 6.10
C GLN A 294 3.59 15.95 5.70
N PHE A 295 4.47 15.50 4.79
CA PHE A 295 5.63 16.28 4.35
C PHE A 295 5.37 17.13 3.10
N GLY A 296 4.19 17.01 2.48
CA GLY A 296 3.79 17.84 1.33
C GLY A 296 4.34 17.37 -0.01
N PHE A 297 4.73 16.10 -0.14
CA PHE A 297 5.33 15.52 -1.35
C PHE A 297 4.37 14.64 -2.17
N GLU A 298 3.10 14.52 -1.75
CA GLU A 298 2.12 13.62 -2.36
C GLU A 298 1.84 13.88 -3.85
N LYS A 299 2.06 15.11 -4.32
CA LYS A 299 1.80 15.54 -5.70
C LYS A 299 3.02 15.37 -6.62
N ASP A 300 4.17 15.09 -6.04
CA ASP A 300 5.46 15.07 -6.73
C ASP A 300 5.97 13.63 -6.96
N VAL A 301 5.13 12.62 -6.69
CA VAL A 301 5.38 11.22 -7.00
C VAL A 301 4.46 10.73 -8.12
N ASP A 302 4.90 9.75 -8.91
CA ASP A 302 4.14 9.34 -10.12
C ASP A 302 2.89 8.51 -9.79
N HIS A 303 2.93 7.70 -8.74
CA HIS A 303 1.81 6.85 -8.34
C HIS A 303 1.77 6.59 -6.84
N VAL A 304 0.64 6.92 -6.20
CA VAL A 304 0.36 6.56 -4.80
C VAL A 304 -0.76 5.53 -4.77
N SER A 305 -0.42 4.30 -4.40
CA SER A 305 -1.37 3.20 -4.27
C SER A 305 -2.07 3.24 -2.91
N THR A 306 -3.37 3.51 -2.90
CA THR A 306 -4.18 3.52 -1.66
C THR A 306 -4.70 2.15 -1.25
N GLY A 307 -4.41 1.15 -2.08
CA GLY A 307 -4.83 -0.23 -1.93
C GLY A 307 -3.92 -1.09 -1.06
N GLY A 308 -3.14 -0.53 -0.11
CA GLY A 308 -2.18 -1.21 0.77
C GLY A 308 -2.09 -2.74 0.64
N GLY A 309 -2.97 -3.48 1.32
CA GLY A 309 -2.97 -4.95 1.28
C GLY A 309 -3.19 -5.56 -0.12
N ALA A 310 -4.05 -4.97 -0.95
CA ALA A 310 -4.25 -5.39 -2.34
C ALA A 310 -3.01 -5.17 -3.20
N SER A 311 -2.30 -4.05 -3.03
CA SER A 311 -1.06 -3.77 -3.75
C SER A 311 0.00 -4.83 -3.43
N LEU A 312 0.16 -5.13 -2.13
CA LEU A 312 1.11 -6.14 -1.66
C LEU A 312 0.76 -7.54 -2.17
N GLU A 313 -0.50 -7.97 -2.03
CA GLU A 313 -0.96 -9.27 -2.51
C GLU A 313 -0.88 -9.39 -4.03
N PHE A 314 -1.10 -8.31 -4.77
CA PHE A 314 -0.91 -8.28 -6.22
C PHE A 314 0.56 -8.41 -6.62
N LEU A 315 1.48 -7.77 -5.89
CA LEU A 315 2.92 -7.93 -6.14
C LEU A 315 3.39 -9.35 -5.84
N GLU A 316 2.86 -9.96 -4.78
CA GLU A 316 3.14 -11.33 -4.40
C GLU A 316 2.59 -12.32 -5.43
N LEU A 317 1.27 -12.35 -5.61
CA LEU A 317 0.57 -13.39 -6.36
C LEU A 317 0.49 -13.09 -7.86
N GLY A 318 0.51 -11.82 -8.25
CA GLY A 318 0.34 -11.38 -9.64
C GLY A 318 -1.09 -11.27 -10.12
N ASP A 319 -2.03 -11.63 -9.26
CA ASP A 319 -3.44 -11.59 -9.55
C ASP A 319 -4.25 -11.46 -8.26
N LEU A 320 -5.49 -11.00 -8.37
CA LEU A 320 -6.40 -10.83 -7.24
C LEU A 320 -7.77 -11.43 -7.57
N PRO A 321 -8.54 -11.93 -6.58
CA PRO A 321 -9.88 -12.47 -6.80
C PRO A 321 -10.80 -11.54 -7.62
N GLY A 322 -10.78 -10.23 -7.36
CA GLY A 322 -11.56 -9.25 -8.09
C GLY A 322 -11.12 -9.05 -9.55
N LEU A 323 -9.82 -9.20 -9.84
CA LEU A 323 -9.30 -9.14 -11.21
C LEU A 323 -9.62 -10.42 -11.98
N SER A 324 -9.48 -11.57 -11.33
CA SER A 324 -9.88 -12.86 -11.87
C SER A 324 -11.37 -12.90 -12.20
N ALA A 325 -12.22 -12.36 -11.31
CA ALA A 325 -13.65 -12.25 -11.56
C ALA A 325 -13.97 -11.38 -12.78
N LEU A 326 -13.28 -10.24 -12.96
CA LEU A 326 -13.46 -9.40 -14.15
C LEU A 326 -13.07 -10.11 -15.45
N ARG A 327 -11.96 -10.87 -15.44
CA ARG A 327 -11.53 -11.64 -16.63
C ARG A 327 -12.44 -12.83 -16.94
N GLY A 328 -13.23 -13.29 -15.97
CA GLY A 328 -14.27 -14.30 -16.17
C GLY A 328 -15.67 -13.72 -16.41
N ALA A 329 -15.79 -12.42 -16.64
CA ALA A 329 -17.10 -11.78 -16.81
C ALA A 329 -17.80 -12.21 -18.11
N SER A 330 -19.13 -12.10 -18.13
CA SER A 330 -19.96 -12.58 -19.25
C SER A 330 -19.67 -11.95 -20.61
N ASN A 331 -19.03 -10.78 -20.64
CA ASN A 331 -18.62 -10.05 -21.83
C ASN A 331 -17.16 -10.28 -22.24
N VAL A 332 -16.42 -11.13 -21.52
CA VAL A 332 -15.07 -11.56 -21.90
C VAL A 332 -15.19 -12.83 -22.74
N ASN A 333 -14.93 -12.70 -24.04
CA ASN A 333 -14.82 -13.82 -24.98
C ASN A 333 -13.43 -14.44 -24.94
#